data_AF-A0A660NFH3-F1
#
_entry.id   AF-A0A660NFH3-F1
#
_cell.length_a   1.000
_cell.length_b   1.000
_cell.length_c   1.000
_cell.angle_alpha   90.00
_cell.angle_beta   90.00
_cell.angle_gamma   90.00
#
_symmetry.space_group_name_H-M   'P 1'
#
loop_
_entity.id
_entity.type
_entity.pdbx_description
1 polymer ?
#
loop_
_entity_poly.entity_id
_entity_poly.type
_entity_poly.pdbx_seq_one_letter_code
_entity_poly.pdbx_strand_id
1 'polypeptide(L)'
;MAEICRINCGTVNCYIVSDKSNAILVDTGSKENINDVIAECDKYNMKLIILTHVHFDHAENASALSEKYNIPVAIHPLDEELFDSYDKQPLHSYGLIGKIVLALSIKKLQNIKVEKAKNLIFVKDKDELS
;
A
#
# COMPACT_ATOMS: atom_id res chain seq x y z
N MET A 1 5.33 -7.80 -23.07
CA MET A 1 4.60 -6.55 -22.74
C MET A 1 4.10 -6.75 -21.34
N ALA A 2 4.21 -5.75 -20.46
CA ALA A 2 3.71 -5.89 -19.10
C ALA A 2 2.18 -6.06 -19.12
N GLU A 3 1.68 -6.95 -18.28
CA GLU A 3 0.25 -7.13 -18.01
C GLU A 3 -0.11 -6.43 -16.70
N ILE A 4 -1.31 -5.87 -16.64
CA ILE A 4 -1.80 -5.13 -15.46
C ILE A 4 -3.11 -5.75 -15.02
N CYS A 5 -3.13 -6.33 -13.82
CA CYS A 5 -4.33 -6.88 -13.18
C CYS A 5 -4.75 -5.97 -12.02
N ARG A 6 -6.01 -5.52 -12.03
CA ARG A 6 -6.59 -4.74 -10.94
C ARG A 6 -7.23 -5.66 -9.91
N ILE A 7 -6.93 -5.41 -8.63
CA ILE A 7 -7.61 -6.01 -7.49
C ILE A 7 -8.49 -4.93 -6.86
N ASN A 8 -9.80 -5.18 -6.78
CA ASN A 8 -10.74 -4.24 -6.19
C ASN A 8 -10.73 -4.40 -4.66
N CYS A 9 -10.24 -3.38 -3.95
CA CYS A 9 -10.09 -3.37 -2.50
C CYS A 9 -11.09 -2.42 -1.83
N GLY A 10 -12.27 -2.23 -2.44
CA GLY A 10 -13.33 -1.38 -1.92
C GLY A 10 -13.18 0.07 -2.38
N THR A 11 -12.77 0.98 -1.49
CA THR A 11 -12.58 2.40 -1.83
C THR A 11 -11.25 2.69 -2.50
N VAL A 12 -10.34 1.70 -2.54
CA VAL A 12 -9.00 1.75 -3.10
C VAL A 12 -8.78 0.59 -4.07
N ASN A 13 -7.69 0.65 -4.84
CA ASN A 13 -7.31 -0.40 -5.77
C ASN A 13 -5.88 -0.82 -5.49
N CYS A 14 -5.63 -2.12 -5.58
CA CYS A 14 -4.29 -2.67 -5.73
C CYS A 14 -4.09 -3.12 -7.18
N TYR A 15 -2.83 -3.17 -7.61
CA TYR A 15 -2.50 -3.63 -8.96
C TYR A 15 -1.35 -4.60 -8.95
N ILE A 16 -1.47 -5.68 -9.72
CA ILE A 16 -0.33 -6.49 -10.11
C ILE A 16 0.16 -6.00 -11.46
N VAL A 17 1.45 -5.68 -11.54
CA VAL A 17 2.14 -5.42 -12.81
C VAL A 17 3.10 -6.58 -13.04
N SER A 18 2.85 -7.37 -14.08
CA SER A 18 3.60 -8.60 -14.36
C SER A 18 4.31 -8.57 -15.70
N ASP A 19 5.48 -9.21 -15.75
CA ASP A 19 6.15 -9.59 -16.99
C ASP A 19 6.51 -11.09 -16.90
N LYS A 20 5.85 -11.88 -17.75
CA LYS A 20 5.93 -13.36 -17.72
C LYS A 20 5.54 -13.90 -16.35
N SER A 21 6.47 -14.55 -15.66
CA SER A 21 6.25 -15.13 -14.32
C SER A 21 6.57 -14.17 -13.19
N ASN A 22 7.24 -13.05 -13.43
CA ASN A 22 7.61 -12.11 -12.38
C ASN A 22 6.56 -11.01 -12.27
N ALA A 23 6.36 -10.51 -11.05
CA ALA A 23 5.41 -9.44 -10.82
C ALA A 23 5.80 -8.54 -9.65
N ILE A 24 5.27 -7.32 -9.69
CA ILE A 24 5.26 -6.40 -8.56
C ILE A 24 3.81 -6.12 -8.15
N LEU A 25 3.62 -5.80 -6.88
CA LEU A 25 2.35 -5.38 -6.32
C LEU A 25 2.39 -3.87 -6.04
N VAL A 26 1.39 -3.13 -6.50
CA VAL A 26 1.17 -1.73 -6.18
C VAL A 26 0.00 -1.63 -5.20
N ASP A 27 0.28 -1.09 -4.01
CA ASP A 27 -0.61 -1.09 -2.85
C ASP A 27 -1.08 -2.48 -2.40
N THR A 28 -1.58 -2.56 -1.17
CA THR A 28 -1.87 -3.82 -0.47
C THR A 28 -3.26 -3.88 0.17
N GLY A 29 -4.02 -2.78 0.08
CA GLY A 29 -5.36 -2.69 0.65
C GLY A 29 -5.35 -2.61 2.18
N SER A 30 -6.56 -2.60 2.76
CA SER A 30 -6.75 -2.80 4.19
C SER A 30 -6.65 -4.27 4.55
N LYS A 31 -6.57 -4.59 5.84
CA LYS A 31 -6.52 -5.96 6.37
C LYS A 31 -7.62 -6.88 5.83
N GLU A 32 -8.78 -6.32 5.51
CA GLU A 32 -9.90 -7.10 4.94
C GLU A 32 -9.59 -7.67 3.55
N ASN A 33 -8.69 -7.04 2.79
CA ASN A 33 -8.36 -7.41 1.42
C ASN A 33 -7.27 -8.48 1.30
N ILE A 34 -6.64 -8.90 2.41
CA ILE A 34 -5.41 -9.71 2.37
C ILE A 34 -5.58 -11.02 1.56
N ASN A 35 -6.74 -11.67 1.67
CA ASN A 35 -6.99 -12.94 0.98
C ASN A 35 -7.11 -12.76 -0.54
N ASP A 36 -7.79 -11.69 -0.99
CA ASP A 36 -7.94 -11.38 -2.41
C ASP A 36 -6.59 -10.99 -3.02
N VAL A 37 -5.80 -10.19 -2.29
CA VAL A 37 -4.44 -9.82 -2.70
C VAL A 37 -3.53 -11.04 -2.78
N ILE A 38 -3.57 -11.94 -1.79
CA ILE A 38 -2.81 -13.20 -1.80
C ILE A 38 -3.21 -14.08 -2.98
N ALA A 39 -4.51 -14.22 -3.26
CA ALA A 39 -5.00 -15.08 -4.33
C ALA A 39 -4.47 -14.65 -5.71
N GLU A 40 -4.30 -13.34 -5.91
CA GLU A 40 -3.70 -12.81 -7.14
C GLU A 40 -2.18 -12.89 -7.13
N CYS A 41 -1.51 -12.59 -6.02
CA CYS A 41 -0.05 -12.67 -5.89
C CYS A 41 0.49 -14.10 -6.04
N ASP A 42 -0.22 -15.11 -5.55
CA ASP A 42 0.20 -16.53 -5.60
C ASP A 42 0.30 -17.08 -7.04
N LYS A 43 -0.17 -16.32 -8.05
CA LYS A 43 -0.02 -16.66 -9.47
C LYS A 43 1.36 -16.30 -10.04
N TYR A 44 2.16 -15.53 -9.30
CA TYR A 44 3.41 -14.95 -9.80
C TYR A 44 4.58 -15.16 -8.84
N ASN A 45 5.79 -15.02 -9.39
CA ASN A 45 7.03 -14.86 -8.65
C ASN A 45 7.16 -13.39 -8.25
N MET A 46 6.54 -13.02 -7.12
CA MET A 46 6.55 -11.65 -6.62
C MET A 46 7.98 -11.15 -6.35
N LYS A 47 8.25 -9.89 -6.71
CA LYS A 47 9.58 -9.27 -6.60
C LYS A 47 9.64 -8.05 -5.71
N LEU A 48 8.55 -7.30 -5.63
CA LEU A 48 8.51 -6.02 -4.95
C LEU A 48 7.07 -5.66 -4.62
N ILE A 49 6.87 -4.99 -3.48
CA ILE A 49 5.67 -4.23 -3.17
C ILE A 49 6.03 -2.75 -3.30
N ILE A 50 5.24 -1.95 -4.02
CA ILE A 50 5.37 -0.50 -4.10
C ILE A 50 4.14 0.10 -3.45
N LEU A 51 4.32 0.96 -2.44
CA LEU A 51 3.22 1.69 -1.85
C LEU A 51 3.13 3.08 -2.48
N THR A 52 1.92 3.47 -2.85
CA THR A 52 1.64 4.83 -3.31
C THR A 52 1.80 5.82 -2.15
N HIS A 53 1.34 5.43 -0.96
CA HIS A 53 1.59 6.09 0.31
C HIS A 53 1.27 5.18 1.50
N VAL A 54 1.64 5.60 2.72
CA VAL A 54 1.52 4.78 3.94
C VAL A 54 0.27 5.17 4.76
N HIS A 55 -0.92 4.95 4.19
CA HIS A 55 -2.18 4.91 4.94
C HIS A 55 -2.72 3.48 5.05
N PHE A 56 -3.57 3.21 6.05
CA PHE A 56 -4.06 1.86 6.35
C PHE A 56 -4.77 1.20 5.16
N ASP A 57 -5.54 1.95 4.39
CA ASP A 57 -6.29 1.46 3.24
C ASP A 57 -5.38 1.10 2.05
N HIS A 58 -4.11 1.50 2.07
CA HIS A 58 -3.13 1.16 1.03
C HIS A 58 -2.04 0.21 1.52
N ALA A 59 -1.62 0.32 2.77
CA ALA A 59 -0.36 -0.25 3.25
C ALA A 59 -0.50 -1.29 4.37
N GLU A 60 -1.70 -1.51 4.92
CA GLU A 60 -1.88 -2.33 6.14
C GLU A 60 -1.37 -3.76 5.99
N ASN A 61 -1.42 -4.34 4.79
CA ASN A 61 -0.93 -5.71 4.54
C ASN A 61 0.54 -5.79 4.10
N ALA A 62 1.23 -4.67 3.90
CA ALA A 62 2.55 -4.64 3.27
C ALA A 62 3.61 -5.43 4.04
N SER A 63 3.65 -5.32 5.37
CA SER A 63 4.58 -6.08 6.22
C SER A 63 4.34 -7.59 6.07
N ALA A 64 3.09 -8.04 6.23
CA ALA A 64 2.73 -9.46 6.15
C ALA A 64 3.01 -10.07 4.77
N LEU A 65 2.72 -9.33 3.69
CA LEU A 65 2.98 -9.79 2.32
C LEU A 65 4.49 -9.81 2.01
N SER A 66 5.23 -8.81 2.48
CA SER A 66 6.70 -8.77 2.38
C SER A 66 7.33 -9.99 3.04
N GLU A 67 6.86 -10.37 4.23
CA GLU A 67 7.31 -11.59 4.91
C GLU A 67 6.91 -12.86 4.18
N LYS A 68 5.65 -12.99 3.74
CA LYS A 68 5.15 -14.18 3.02
C LYS A 68 5.97 -14.47 1.76
N TYR A 69 6.25 -13.44 0.96
CA TYR A 69 6.95 -13.60 -0.32
C TYR A 69 8.46 -13.39 -0.22
N ASN A 70 8.96 -12.96 0.96
CA ASN A 70 10.37 -12.59 1.19
C ASN A 70 10.86 -11.52 0.17
N ILE A 71 10.10 -10.44 0.03
CA ILE A 71 10.36 -9.35 -0.93
C ILE A 71 10.40 -7.97 -0.26
N PRO A 72 11.12 -7.00 -0.83
CA PRO A 72 11.15 -5.64 -0.30
C PRO A 72 9.81 -4.89 -0.47
N VAL A 73 9.64 -3.85 0.35
CA VAL A 73 8.58 -2.83 0.22
C VAL A 73 9.23 -1.50 -0.13
N ALA A 74 8.87 -0.92 -1.26
CA ALA A 74 9.30 0.40 -1.70
C ALA A 74 8.31 1.48 -1.26
N ILE A 75 8.84 2.56 -0.68
CA ILE A 75 8.08 3.76 -0.31
C ILE A 75 8.85 5.03 -0.66
N HIS A 76 8.14 6.16 -0.72
CA HIS A 76 8.80 7.46 -0.74
C HIS A 76 9.41 7.80 0.64
N PRO A 77 10.59 8.44 0.74
CA PRO A 77 11.21 8.79 2.02
C PRO A 77 10.32 9.62 2.96
N LEU A 78 9.49 10.52 2.41
CA LEU A 78 8.60 11.36 3.22
C LEU A 78 7.49 10.58 3.93
N ASP A 79 7.22 9.36 3.50
CA ASP A 79 6.18 8.50 4.08
C ASP A 79 6.70 7.65 5.23
N GLU A 80 8.01 7.65 5.50
CA GLU A 80 8.57 6.87 6.61
C GLU A 80 7.95 7.26 7.95
N GLU A 81 7.71 8.55 8.16
CA GLU A 81 7.15 9.05 9.43
C GLU A 81 5.67 8.65 9.62
N LEU A 82 4.97 8.25 8.54
CA LEU A 82 3.56 7.85 8.62
C LEU A 82 3.36 6.50 9.33
N PHE A 83 4.41 5.67 9.42
CA PHE A 83 4.37 4.47 10.27
C PHE A 83 4.28 4.80 11.78
N ASP A 84 4.76 5.99 12.17
CA ASP A 84 4.76 6.43 13.56
C ASP A 84 3.55 7.30 13.90
N SER A 85 3.13 8.17 12.97
CA SER A 85 1.96 9.03 13.17
C SER A 85 1.28 9.42 11.86
N TYR A 86 -0.05 9.27 11.82
CA TYR A 86 -0.88 9.64 10.67
C TYR A 86 -0.92 11.16 10.38
N ASP A 87 -0.66 12.00 11.38
CA ASP A 87 -0.82 13.45 11.29
C ASP A 87 0.32 14.17 10.55
N LYS A 88 1.35 13.41 10.12
CA LYS A 88 2.45 13.89 9.27
C LYS A 88 2.01 14.23 7.85
N GLN A 89 0.85 13.73 7.43
CA GLN A 89 0.18 14.10 6.18
C GLN A 89 -1.24 14.61 6.49
N PRO A 90 -1.42 15.91 6.77
CA PRO A 90 -2.71 16.43 7.19
C PRO A 90 -3.76 16.33 6.07
N LEU A 91 -4.95 15.87 6.44
CA LEU A 91 -6.10 15.77 5.56
C LEU A 91 -6.98 17.01 5.65
N HIS A 92 -7.40 17.52 4.49
CA HIS A 92 -8.29 18.68 4.39
C HIS A 92 -9.59 18.31 3.67
N SER A 93 -10.70 18.92 4.07
CA SER A 93 -12.00 18.73 3.44
C SER A 93 -12.78 20.04 3.37
N TYR A 94 -13.76 20.09 2.46
CA TYR A 94 -14.60 21.26 2.24
C TYR A 94 -16.08 20.92 2.43
N GLY A 95 -16.86 21.90 2.92
CA GLY A 95 -18.29 21.75 3.17
C GLY A 95 -18.62 20.90 4.40
N LEU A 96 -19.91 20.81 4.73
CA LEU A 96 -20.37 20.11 5.94
C LEU A 96 -20.19 18.59 5.82
N ILE A 97 -20.58 18.02 4.67
CA ILE A 97 -20.44 16.57 4.40
C ILE A 97 -18.97 16.16 4.41
N GLY A 98 -18.10 16.94 3.76
CA GLY A 98 -16.66 16.66 3.75
C GLY A 98 -16.05 16.64 5.14
N LYS A 99 -16.45 17.56 6.04
CA LYS A 99 -16.00 17.57 7.43
C LYS A 99 -16.43 16.33 8.21
N ILE A 100 -17.64 15.81 7.96
CA ILE A 100 -18.11 14.57 8.58
C ILE A 100 -17.27 13.37 8.09
N VAL A 101 -17.05 13.26 6.77
CA VAL A 101 -16.20 12.21 6.20
C VAL A 101 -14.78 12.29 6.75
N LEU A 102 -14.19 13.49 6.79
CA LEU A 102 -12.86 13.72 7.34
C LEU A 102 -12.73 13.25 8.79
N ALA A 103 -13.72 13.56 9.64
CA ALA A 103 -13.72 13.12 11.03
C ALA A 103 -13.72 11.59 11.16
N LEU A 104 -14.49 10.89 10.31
CA LEU A 104 -14.51 9.43 10.27
C LEU A 104 -13.19 8.84 9.74
N SER A 105 -12.58 9.45 8.72
CA SER A 105 -11.29 9.04 8.17
C SER A 105 -10.16 9.21 9.17
N ILE A 106 -10.07 10.37 9.84
CA ILE A 106 -9.07 10.63 10.89
C ILE A 106 -9.22 9.62 12.03
N LYS A 107 -10.45 9.31 12.44
CA LYS A 107 -10.69 8.29 13.47
C LYS A 107 -10.15 6.92 13.06
N LYS A 108 -10.26 6.51 11.80
CA LYS A 108 -9.65 5.25 11.34
C LYS A 108 -8.12 5.32 11.34
N LEU A 109 -7.56 6.39 10.76
CA LEU A 109 -6.11 6.60 10.69
C LEU A 109 -5.42 6.62 12.06
N GLN A 110 -6.09 7.18 13.08
CA GLN A 110 -5.60 7.19 14.46
C GLN A 110 -5.55 5.80 15.10
N ASN A 111 -6.49 4.92 14.73
CA ASN A 111 -6.69 3.64 15.42
C ASN A 111 -6.01 2.47 14.72
N ILE A 112 -5.68 2.61 13.44
CA ILE A 112 -5.05 1.55 12.65
C ILE A 112 -3.60 1.93 12.40
N LYS A 113 -2.69 1.28 13.13
CA LYS A 113 -1.26 1.43 12.93
C LYS A 113 -0.79 0.49 11.83
N VAL A 114 -0.22 1.05 10.77
CA VAL A 114 0.44 0.26 9.72
C VAL A 114 1.79 -0.23 10.25
N GLU A 115 2.06 -1.52 10.09
CA GLU A 115 3.33 -2.10 10.48
C GLU A 115 4.42 -1.83 9.44
N LYS A 116 5.59 -1.36 9.90
CA LYS A 116 6.75 -1.13 9.04
C LYS A 116 7.38 -2.46 8.63
N ALA A 117 7.48 -2.71 7.33
CA ALA A 117 8.13 -3.91 6.80
C ALA A 117 9.62 -3.95 7.18
N LYS A 118 10.15 -5.16 7.42
CA LYS A 118 11.57 -5.37 7.77
C LYS A 118 12.51 -5.01 6.62
N ASN A 119 12.10 -5.28 5.38
CA ASN A 119 12.89 -5.00 4.18
C ASN A 119 12.33 -3.80 3.43
N LEU A 120 12.44 -2.61 4.05
CA LEU A 120 11.99 -1.36 3.46
C LEU A 120 13.08 -0.75 2.57
N ILE A 121 12.70 -0.34 1.36
CA ILE A 121 13.56 0.42 0.44
C ILE A 121 12.92 1.76 0.12
N PHE A 122 13.76 2.77 -0.13
CA PHE A 122 13.32 4.11 -0.44
C PHE A 122 13.45 4.39 -1.92
N VAL A 123 12.39 4.91 -2.53
CA VAL A 123 12.35 5.31 -3.94
C VAL A 123 12.24 6.82 -4.08
N LYS A 124 12.88 7.36 -5.11
CA LYS A 124 12.94 8.79 -5.43
C LYS A 124 12.47 9.03 -6.85
N ASP A 125 12.20 10.29 -7.15
CA ASP A 125 11.88 10.72 -8.51
C ASP A 125 12.96 10.25 -9.50
N LYS A 126 12.50 9.60 -10.57
CA LYS A 126 13.30 9.05 -11.67
C LYS A 126 14.11 7.80 -11.32
N ASP A 127 13.83 7.13 -10.22
CA ASP A 127 14.39 5.80 -9.98
C ASP A 127 13.89 4.79 -11.02
N GLU A 128 14.82 4.00 -11.56
CA GLU A 128 14.52 2.82 -12.38
C GLU A 128 14.69 1.57 -11.51
N LEU A 129 13.60 0.84 -11.32
CA LEU A 129 13.54 -0.36 -10.46
C LEU A 129 13.76 -1.66 -11.24
N SER A 130 14.55 -1.58 -12.32
CA SER A 130 14.84 -2.70 -13.25
C SER A 130 15.77 -3.76 -12.65
#